data_AF-A0A2D6AN31-F1
#
_entry.id   AF-A0A2D6AN31-F1
#
_cell.length_a   1.000
_cell.length_b   1.000
_cell.length_c   1.000
_cell.angle_alpha   90.00
_cell.angle_beta   90.00
_cell.angle_gamma   90.00
#
_symmetry.space_group_name_H-M   'P 1'
#
loop_
_entity.id
_entity.type
_entity.pdbx_description
1 polymer ?
#
loop_
_entity_poly.entity_id
_entity_poly.type
_entity_poly.pdbx_seq_one_letter_code
_entity_poly.pdbx_strand_id
1 'polypeptide(L)'
;MSVMAIAIISVLIIFLIISAFYIVRFGTIIIQVQDAIEESLDLLDERYASMQRIIETPLFHDSPEIRKVLNDIRMTRDSIITIADSLTNVGDQIEIEDEPEEE
;
A
#
# COMPACT_ATOMS: atom_id res chain seq x y z
N MET A 1 8.54 34.15 -38.23
CA MET A 1 9.11 33.52 -37.02
C MET A 1 8.15 33.60 -35.83
N SER A 2 7.51 34.75 -35.56
CA SER A 2 6.49 34.90 -34.50
C SER A 2 5.26 34.00 -34.64
N VAL A 3 4.70 33.85 -35.85
CA VAL A 3 3.49 33.03 -36.08
C VAL A 3 3.73 31.54 -35.79
N MET A 4 4.90 30.99 -36.15
CA MET A 4 5.25 29.61 -35.79
C MET A 4 5.38 29.42 -34.28
N ALA A 5 5.97 30.39 -33.56
CA ALA A 5 6.08 30.32 -32.11
C ALA A 5 4.70 30.28 -31.44
N ILE A 6 3.75 31.10 -31.92
CA ILE A 6 2.36 31.12 -31.40
C ILE A 6 1.67 29.77 -31.62
N ALA A 7 1.84 29.15 -32.80
CA ALA A 7 1.27 27.84 -33.09
C ALA A 7 1.86 26.72 -32.22
N ILE A 8 3.15 26.78 -31.90
CA ILE A 8 3.78 25.79 -31.00
C ILE A 8 3.27 25.96 -29.57
N ILE A 9 3.16 27.20 -29.08
CA ILE A 9 2.66 27.50 -27.74
C ILE A 9 1.21 27.04 -27.58
N SER A 10 0.36 27.25 -28.58
CA SER A 10 -1.04 26.79 -28.50
C SER A 10 -1.16 25.27 -28.41
N VAL A 11 -0.34 24.52 -29.14
CA VAL A 11 -0.29 23.06 -29.06
C VAL A 11 0.21 22.60 -27.69
N LEU A 12 1.25 23.23 -27.14
CA LEU A 12 1.77 22.93 -25.80
C LEU A 12 0.72 23.17 -24.71
N ILE A 13 -0.08 24.22 -24.82
CA ILE A 13 -1.17 24.51 -23.87
C ILE A 13 -2.22 23.40 -23.92
N ILE A 14 -2.61 22.93 -25.11
CA ILE A 14 -3.56 21.83 -25.25
C ILE A 14 -3.00 20.55 -24.63
N PHE A 15 -1.73 20.25 -24.89
CA PHE A 15 -1.06 19.08 -24.31
C PHE A 15 -0.98 19.17 -22.78
N LEU A 16 -0.72 20.35 -22.24
CA LEU A 16 -0.68 20.60 -20.80
C LEU A 16 -2.04 20.39 -20.15
N ILE A 17 -3.13 20.85 -20.77
CA ILE A 17 -4.50 20.62 -20.26
C ILE A 17 -4.82 19.13 -20.23
N ILE A 18 -4.47 18.39 -21.30
CA ILE A 18 -4.66 16.94 -21.36
C ILE A 18 -3.85 16.24 -20.26
N SER A 19 -2.58 16.59 -20.12
CA SER A 19 -1.71 16.03 -19.07
C SER A 19 -2.27 16.29 -17.68
N ALA A 20 -2.65 17.53 -17.38
CA ALA A 20 -3.23 17.91 -16.09
C ALA A 20 -4.50 17.11 -15.77
N PHE A 21 -5.38 16.87 -16.76
CA PHE A 21 -6.55 16.03 -16.60
C PHE A 21 -6.21 14.59 -16.19
N TYR A 22 -5.20 13.99 -16.82
CA TYR A 22 -4.75 12.64 -16.48
C TYR A 22 -4.08 12.58 -15.10
N ILE A 23 -3.31 13.60 -14.71
CA ILE A 23 -2.66 13.67 -13.40
C ILE A 23 -3.69 13.67 -12.28
N VAL A 24 -4.72 14.52 -12.37
CA VAL A 24 -5.78 14.57 -11.35
C VAL A 24 -6.49 13.22 -11.24
N ARG A 25 -6.84 12.63 -12.39
CA ARG A 25 -7.48 11.31 -12.42
C ARG A 25 -6.61 10.22 -11.80
N PHE A 26 -5.32 10.24 -12.11
CA PHE A 26 -4.36 9.27 -11.58
C PHE A 26 -4.16 9.45 -10.06
N GLY A 27 -4.08 10.69 -9.59
CA GLY A 27 -3.99 11.00 -8.16
C GLY A 27 -5.20 10.47 -7.37
N THR A 28 -6.42 10.63 -7.90
CA THR A 28 -7.62 10.06 -7.26
C THR A 28 -7.57 8.52 -7.20
N ILE A 29 -7.06 7.87 -8.24
CA ILE A 29 -6.91 6.40 -8.25
C ILE A 29 -5.88 5.95 -7.23
N ILE A 30 -4.75 6.66 -7.11
CA ILE A 30 -3.73 6.34 -6.10
C ILE A 30 -4.32 6.41 -4.70
N ILE A 31 -5.05 7.48 -4.38
CA ILE A 31 -5.69 7.62 -3.06
C ILE A 31 -6.65 6.46 -2.79
N GLN A 32 -7.48 6.08 -3.76
CA GLN A 32 -8.39 4.93 -3.61
C GLN A 32 -7.65 3.61 -3.39
N VAL A 33 -6.50 3.42 -4.05
CA VAL A 33 -5.66 2.23 -3.85
C VAL A 33 -5.01 2.26 -2.47
N GLN A 34 -4.55 3.42 -2.02
CA GLN A 34 -3.98 3.60 -0.69
C GLN A 34 -5.02 3.24 0.40
N ASP A 35 -6.23 3.80 0.33
CA ASP A 35 -7.31 3.51 1.28
C ASP A 35 -7.64 2.00 1.32
N ALA A 36 -7.69 1.34 0.16
CA ALA A 36 -7.96 -0.09 0.07
C ALA A 36 -6.82 -0.96 0.66
N ILE A 37 -5.57 -0.50 0.54
CA ILE A 37 -4.42 -1.15 1.17
C ILE A 37 -4.49 -0.98 2.69
N GLU A 38 -4.81 0.22 3.18
CA GLU A 38 -4.95 0.49 4.62
C GLU A 38 -6.04 -0.38 5.25
N GLU A 39 -7.25 -0.44 4.65
CA GLU A 39 -8.32 -1.33 5.12
C GLU A 39 -7.89 -2.81 5.12
N SER A 40 -7.09 -3.22 4.13
CA SER A 40 -6.58 -4.58 4.05
C SER A 40 -5.56 -4.87 5.15
N LEU A 41 -4.70 -3.91 5.50
CA LEU A 41 -3.73 -4.03 6.59
C LEU A 41 -4.42 -4.05 7.96
N ASP A 42 -5.44 -3.23 8.17
CA ASP A 42 -6.25 -3.26 9.40
C ASP A 42 -6.92 -4.64 9.61
N LEU A 43 -7.52 -5.18 8.54
CA LEU A 43 -8.11 -6.53 8.57
C LEU A 43 -7.04 -7.59 8.85
N LEU A 44 -5.85 -7.43 8.29
CA LEU A 44 -4.73 -8.34 8.46
C LEU A 44 -4.27 -8.40 9.92
N ASP A 45 -4.19 -7.25 10.59
CA ASP A 45 -3.86 -7.13 12.01
C ASP A 45 -4.92 -7.79 12.90
N GLU A 46 -6.21 -7.65 12.58
CA GLU A 46 -7.28 -8.35 13.30
C GLU A 46 -7.13 -9.88 13.18
N ARG A 47 -6.85 -10.38 11.97
CA ARG A 47 -6.65 -11.82 11.73
C ARG A 47 -5.39 -12.32 12.41
N TYR A 48 -4.31 -11.54 12.40
CA TYR A 48 -3.10 -11.83 13.14
C TYR A 48 -3.39 -12.00 14.64
N ALA A 49 -4.08 -11.04 15.26
CA ALA A 49 -4.45 -11.09 16.66
C ALA A 49 -5.36 -12.29 16.98
N SER A 50 -6.28 -12.64 16.07
CA SER A 50 -7.11 -13.83 16.20
C SER A 50 -6.28 -15.12 16.15
N MET A 51 -5.34 -15.25 15.21
CA MET A 51 -4.47 -16.42 15.11
C MET A 51 -3.56 -16.55 16.32
N GLN A 52 -3.01 -15.44 16.81
CA GLN A 52 -2.15 -15.44 17.99
C GLN A 52 -2.89 -15.98 19.22
N ARG A 53 -4.13 -15.54 19.46
CA ARG A 53 -4.99 -16.07 20.56
C ARG A 53 -5.24 -17.57 20.43
N ILE A 54 -5.46 -18.08 19.22
CA ILE A 54 -5.67 -19.52 18.98
C ILE A 54 -4.39 -20.30 19.27
N ILE A 55 -3.23 -19.80 18.85
CA ILE A 55 -1.93 -20.46 19.08
C ILE A 55 -1.59 -20.51 20.58
N GLU A 56 -1.93 -19.46 21.33
CA GLU A 56 -1.68 -19.37 22.77
C GLU A 56 -2.63 -20.23 23.61
N THR A 57 -3.75 -20.67 23.03
CA THR A 57 -4.71 -21.53 23.73
C THR A 57 -4.10 -22.92 23.92
N PRO A 58 -3.97 -23.42 25.17
CA PRO A 58 -3.42 -24.75 25.43
C PRO A 58 -4.39 -25.81 24.92
N LEU A 59 -4.11 -26.34 23.73
CA LEU A 59 -4.82 -27.47 23.15
C LEU A 59 -4.22 -28.78 23.67
N PHE A 60 -5.03 -29.80 23.87
CA PHE A 60 -4.51 -31.15 24.11
C PHE A 60 -3.93 -31.68 22.78
N HIS A 61 -2.61 -31.51 22.62
CA HIS A 61 -1.86 -31.79 21.38
C HIS A 61 -1.52 -33.28 21.19
N ASP A 62 -2.45 -34.18 21.51
CA ASP A 62 -2.22 -35.62 21.45
C ASP A 62 -2.26 -36.17 20.01
N SER A 63 -2.84 -35.42 19.07
CA SER A 63 -2.89 -35.79 17.65
C SER A 63 -1.82 -35.05 16.83
N PRO A 64 -1.05 -35.75 15.96
CA PRO A 64 -0.08 -35.14 15.05
C PRO A 64 -0.75 -34.22 14.01
N GLU A 65 -2.02 -34.47 13.66
CA GLU A 65 -2.80 -33.64 12.75
C GLU A 65 -3.05 -32.25 13.34
N ILE A 66 -3.39 -32.17 14.64
CA ILE A 66 -3.58 -30.88 15.33
C ILE A 66 -2.27 -30.08 15.36
N ARG A 67 -1.13 -30.75 15.58
CA ARG A 67 0.19 -30.08 15.54
C ARG A 67 0.53 -29.55 14.14
N LYS A 68 0.18 -30.29 13.10
CA LYS A 68 0.38 -29.85 11.71
C LYS A 68 -0.43 -28.60 11.40
N VAL A 69 -1.72 -28.59 11.75
CA VAL A 69 -2.59 -27.42 11.57
C VAL A 69 -2.06 -26.21 12.34
N LEU A 70 -1.60 -26.40 13.58
CA LEU A 70 -1.00 -25.32 14.37
C LEU A 70 0.25 -24.73 13.69
N ASN A 71 1.07 -25.58 13.07
CA ASN A 71 2.24 -25.14 12.33
C ASN A 71 1.86 -24.37 11.05
N ASP A 72 0.86 -24.86 10.31
CA ASP A 72 0.36 -24.18 9.11
C ASP A 72 -0.20 -22.78 9.45
N ILE A 73 -0.88 -22.63 10.59
CA ILE A 73 -1.36 -21.33 11.08
C ILE A 73 -0.18 -20.40 11.42
N ARG A 74 0.88 -20.91 12.07
CA ARG A 74 2.09 -20.13 12.37
C ARG A 74 2.78 -19.65 11.09
N MET A 75 2.94 -20.53 10.11
CA MET A 75 3.55 -20.17 8.82
C MET A 75 2.73 -19.11 8.07
N THR A 76 1.40 -19.22 8.13
CA THR A 76 0.50 -18.23 7.51
C THR A 76 0.66 -16.87 8.19
N ARG A 77 0.67 -16.82 9.53
CA ARG A 77 0.91 -15.62 10.31
C ARG A 77 2.26 -14.96 9.98
N ASP A 78 3.33 -15.76 9.87
CA ASP A 78 4.67 -15.23 9.58
C ASP A 78 4.78 -14.68 8.15
N SER A 79 4.10 -15.32 7.19
CA SER A 79 3.99 -14.82 5.80
C SER A 79 3.25 -13.49 5.75
N ILE A 80 2.20 -13.34 6.56
CA ILE A 80 1.41 -12.12 6.70
C ILE A 80 2.28 -10.95 7.21
N ILE A 81 3.10 -11.17 8.25
CA ILE A 81 4.05 -10.15 8.74
C ILE A 81 5.02 -9.73 7.63
N THR A 82 5.55 -10.70 6.88
CA THR A 82 6.49 -10.42 5.79
C THR A 82 5.88 -9.53 4.71
N ILE A 83 4.59 -9.72 4.40
CA ILE A 83 3.85 -8.91 3.43
C ILE A 83 3.64 -7.50 3.99
N ALA A 84 3.22 -7.37 5.25
CA ALA A 84 3.05 -6.09 5.91
C ALA A 84 4.37 -5.28 5.92
N ASP A 85 5.47 -5.89 6.34
CA ASP A 85 6.80 -5.27 6.33
C ASP A 85 7.23 -4.81 4.92
N SER A 86 6.90 -5.59 3.89
CA SER A 86 7.22 -5.25 2.51
C SER A 86 6.39 -4.07 2.00
N LEU A 87 5.13 -3.95 2.41
CA LEU A 87 4.25 -2.84 2.03
C LEU A 87 4.60 -1.55 2.78
N THR A 88 4.90 -1.63 4.08
CA THR A 88 5.28 -0.48 4.90
C THR A 88 6.65 0.08 4.49
N ASN A 89 7.66 -0.77 4.23
CA ASN A 89 8.97 -0.30 3.76
C ASN A 89 8.94 0.35 2.37
N VAL A 90 7.91 0.07 1.56
CA VAL A 90 7.69 0.77 0.30
C VAL A 90 7.08 2.16 0.55
N GLY A 91 6.27 2.32 1.60
CA GLY A 91 5.71 3.61 2.03
C GLY A 91 6.74 4.59 2.56
N ASP A 92 7.66 4.14 3.42
CA ASP A 92 8.68 5.00 4.06
C ASP A 92 9.72 5.56 3.07
N GLN A 93 9.87 4.97 1.87
CA GLN A 93 10.73 5.52 0.82
C GLN A 93 10.09 6.67 0.03
N ILE A 94 8.85 7.05 0.36
CA ILE A 94 8.04 8.10 -0.30
C ILE A 94 7.74 9.25 0.67
N GLU A 95 8.55 9.46 1.71
CA GLU A 95 8.54 10.76 2.41
C GLU A 95 9.05 11.84 1.45
N ILE A 96 8.11 12.66 0.98
CA ILE A 96 8.38 13.90 0.27
C ILE A 96 9.09 14.81 1.28
N GLU A 97 10.31 15.22 0.95
CA GLU A 97 11.08 16.26 1.65
C GLU A 97 10.25 17.55 1.62
N ASP A 98 9.49 17.80 2.70
CA ASP A 98 8.80 19.06 2.93
C ASP A 98 9.83 20.20 2.96
N GLU A 99 9.51 21.26 2.21
CA GLU A 99 10.25 22.51 2.03
C GLU A 99 10.98 23.01 3.31
N PRO A 100 12.25 23.40 3.25
CA PRO A 100 12.84 24.18 4.34
C PRO A 100 12.18 25.57 4.38
N GLU A 101 11.52 25.86 5.51
CA GLU A 101 11.00 27.17 5.88
C GLU A 101 12.04 28.28 5.68
N GLU A 102 11.62 29.39 5.07
CA GLU A 102 12.38 30.63 4.93
C GLU A 102 12.66 31.26 6.31
N GLU A 103 13.93 31.55 6.61
CA GLU A 103 14.34 32.66 7.51
C GLU A 103 15.33 33.60 6.80
#